data_AF-A0A7W1ENR3-F1
#
_entry.id   AF-A0A7W1ENR3-F1
#
_cell.length_a   1.000
_cell.length_b   1.000
_cell.length_c   1.000
_cell.angle_alpha   90.00
_cell.angle_beta   90.00
_cell.angle_gamma   90.00
#
_symmetry.space_group_name_H-M   'P 1'
#
loop_
_entity.id
_entity.type
_entity.pdbx_description
1 polymer ?
#
loop_
_entity_poly.entity_id
_entity_poly.type
_entity_poly.pdbx_seq_one_letter_code
_entity_poly.pdbx_strand_id
1 'polypeptide(L)'
;LFRAEHHREMDALYNHLIQPQPRQEAVQLCGKRVLPVPHLVLGDALPHRNAVDADTPFALYWLELMARLGFLKRNENWSRMFDRFLDDRDREGVWHPHKGMDTPKSRNPHVWPVYPLESQLEGDERWTDFTFRLGLIARLSGRQIDIL
;
A
#
# COMPACT_ATOMS: atom_id res chain seq x y z
N LEU A 1 4.41 3.34 24.30
CA LEU A 1 3.87 2.31 25.21
C LEU A 1 2.63 1.72 24.56
N PHE A 2 2.70 0.50 24.01
CA PHE A 2 1.58 -0.28 23.42
C PHE A 2 1.95 -1.79 23.30
N ARG A 3 2.99 -2.25 24.01
CA ARG A 3 3.82 -3.37 23.52
C ARG A 3 3.52 -4.77 24.05
N ALA A 4 2.61 -4.96 25.01
CA ALA A 4 2.42 -6.29 25.61
C ALA A 4 0.99 -6.85 25.50
N GLU A 5 -0.05 -6.03 25.67
CA GLU A 5 -1.42 -6.54 25.83
C GLU A 5 -2.08 -7.02 24.52
N HIS A 6 -1.54 -6.64 23.36
CA HIS A 6 -2.12 -7.00 22.05
C HIS A 6 -1.20 -7.84 21.16
N HIS A 7 -0.12 -8.41 21.72
CA HIS A 7 0.87 -9.14 20.91
C HIS A 7 0.24 -10.33 20.18
N ARG A 8 -0.66 -11.06 20.86
CA ARG A 8 -1.35 -12.23 20.30
C ARG A 8 -2.29 -11.83 19.16
N GLU A 9 -3.05 -10.76 19.34
CA GLU A 9 -4.00 -10.24 18.36
C GLU A 9 -3.27 -9.72 17.13
N MET A 10 -2.14 -9.02 17.34
CA MET A 10 -1.29 -8.55 16.24
C MET A 10 -0.63 -9.69 15.48
N ASP A 11 -0.22 -10.77 16.14
CA ASP A 11 0.29 -11.96 15.47
C ASP A 11 -0.82 -12.73 14.73
N ALA A 12 -2.01 -12.84 15.30
CA ALA A 12 -3.16 -13.44 14.64
C ALA A 12 -3.56 -12.64 13.38
N LEU A 13 -3.59 -11.30 13.50
CA LEU A 13 -3.84 -10.39 12.39
C LEU A 13 -2.76 -10.54 11.31
N TYR A 14 -1.48 -10.56 11.68
CA TYR A 14 -0.39 -10.79 10.75
C TYR A 14 -0.58 -12.12 10.00
N ASN A 15 -0.82 -13.22 10.73
CA ASN A 15 -1.01 -14.54 10.14
C ASN A 15 -2.21 -14.60 9.17
N HIS A 16 -3.28 -13.83 9.45
CA HIS A 16 -4.41 -13.69 8.55
C HIS A 16 -4.04 -12.88 7.29
N LEU A 17 -3.37 -11.74 7.46
CA LEU A 17 -3.05 -10.80 6.37
C LEU A 17 -1.98 -11.30 5.41
N ILE A 18 -1.18 -12.31 5.78
CA ILE A 18 -0.22 -12.94 4.86
C ILE A 18 -0.83 -14.07 4.02
N GLN A 19 -2.07 -14.49 4.30
CA GLN A 19 -2.75 -15.48 3.46
C GLN A 19 -3.25 -14.82 2.18
N PRO A 20 -3.20 -15.47 1.01
CA PRO A 20 -3.75 -14.90 -0.21
C PRO A 20 -5.22 -14.53 -0.06
N GLN A 21 -5.61 -13.34 -0.52
CA GLN A 21 -7.02 -12.96 -0.55
C GLN A 21 -7.83 -13.90 -1.47
N PRO A 22 -9.08 -14.23 -1.12
CA PRO A 22 -9.99 -14.97 -2.01
C PRO A 22 -10.15 -14.26 -3.36
N ARG A 23 -10.21 -15.06 -4.43
CA ARG A 23 -10.43 -14.52 -5.80
C ARG A 23 -11.86 -14.03 -6.03
N GLN A 24 -12.80 -14.48 -5.20
CA GLN A 24 -14.20 -14.08 -5.28
C GLN A 24 -14.41 -12.78 -4.50
N GLU A 25 -15.15 -11.85 -5.08
CA GLU A 25 -15.50 -10.61 -4.41
C GLU A 25 -16.29 -10.87 -3.11
N ALA A 26 -15.95 -10.11 -2.07
CA ALA A 26 -16.67 -10.16 -0.82
C ALA A 26 -18.07 -9.58 -1.01
N VAL A 27 -19.09 -10.39 -0.70
CA VAL A 27 -20.49 -9.99 -0.75
C VAL A 27 -21.20 -10.36 0.54
N GLN A 28 -22.21 -9.57 0.88
CA GLN A 28 -23.09 -9.82 2.02
C GLN A 28 -24.54 -9.86 1.55
N LEU A 29 -25.29 -10.85 2.05
CA LEU A 29 -26.73 -10.94 1.82
C LEU A 29 -27.45 -10.04 2.82
N CYS A 30 -28.11 -8.99 2.31
CA CYS A 30 -28.97 -8.10 3.09
C CYS A 30 -30.43 -8.31 2.65
N GLY A 31 -31.17 -9.11 3.41
CA GLY A 31 -32.51 -9.58 3.04
C GLY A 31 -32.45 -10.46 1.79
N LYS A 32 -32.98 -9.96 0.66
CA LYS A 32 -32.93 -10.65 -0.65
C LYS A 32 -31.87 -10.09 -1.61
N ARG A 33 -31.11 -9.08 -1.19
CA ARG A 33 -30.13 -8.40 -2.05
C ARG A 33 -28.71 -8.81 -1.67
N VAL A 34 -27.92 -9.15 -2.68
CA VAL A 34 -26.48 -9.37 -2.55
C VAL A 34 -25.79 -8.02 -2.73
N LEU A 35 -25.08 -7.57 -1.70
CA LEU A 35 -24.37 -6.29 -1.71
C LEU A 35 -22.85 -6.53 -1.65
N PRO A 36 -22.04 -5.84 -2.47
CA PRO A 36 -20.60 -5.91 -2.37
C PRO A 36 -20.12 -5.30 -1.05
N VAL A 37 -19.06 -5.88 -0.49
CA VAL A 37 -18.43 -5.42 0.76
C VAL A 37 -16.96 -5.09 0.47
N PRO A 38 -16.68 -4.02 -0.30
CA PRO A 38 -15.35 -3.76 -0.84
C PRO A 38 -14.33 -3.35 0.24
N HIS A 39 -14.80 -3.00 1.44
CA HIS A 39 -13.94 -2.66 2.57
C HIS A 39 -13.48 -3.87 3.38
N LEU A 40 -13.98 -5.08 3.08
CA LEU A 40 -13.60 -6.28 3.80
C LEU A 40 -12.22 -6.76 3.34
N VAL A 41 -11.29 -6.84 4.29
CA VAL A 41 -9.93 -7.36 4.08
C VAL A 41 -9.93 -8.83 4.51
N LEU A 42 -9.62 -9.73 3.58
CA LEU A 42 -9.70 -11.18 3.78
C LEU A 42 -8.34 -11.89 3.65
N GLY A 43 -7.25 -11.13 3.55
CA GLY A 43 -5.90 -11.63 3.33
C GLY A 43 -4.98 -10.56 2.73
N ASP A 44 -3.89 -11.01 2.13
CA ASP A 44 -2.91 -10.21 1.41
C ASP A 44 -3.52 -9.69 0.11
N ALA A 45 -3.68 -8.37 0.04
CA ALA A 45 -4.17 -7.68 -1.14
C ALA A 45 -3.10 -7.53 -2.23
N LEU A 46 -1.82 -7.82 -1.92
CA LEU A 46 -0.70 -7.85 -2.86
C LEU A 46 -0.01 -9.23 -2.89
N PRO A 47 -0.69 -10.31 -3.31
CA PRO A 47 -0.15 -11.66 -3.21
C PRO A 47 0.97 -11.96 -4.22
N HIS A 48 1.12 -11.15 -5.27
CA HIS A 48 2.13 -11.36 -6.32
C HIS A 48 2.72 -10.05 -6.83
N ARG A 49 3.96 -10.11 -7.34
CA ARG A 49 4.74 -8.93 -7.77
C ARG A 49 4.01 -7.99 -8.74
N ASN A 50 3.18 -8.53 -9.64
CA ASN A 50 2.47 -7.77 -10.67
C ASN A 50 1.30 -6.96 -10.10
N ALA A 51 0.92 -7.16 -8.82
CA ALA A 51 -0.18 -6.43 -8.21
C ALA A 51 0.14 -4.95 -8.02
N VAL A 52 1.44 -4.63 -7.89
CA VAL A 52 1.95 -3.24 -7.80
C VAL A 52 1.67 -2.45 -9.08
N ASP A 53 1.81 -3.09 -10.24
CA ASP A 53 1.60 -2.44 -11.54
C ASP A 53 0.12 -2.36 -11.91
N ALA A 54 -0.71 -3.24 -11.36
CA ALA A 54 -2.14 -3.29 -11.63
C ALA A 54 -2.90 -2.09 -11.00
N ASP A 55 -2.49 -1.67 -9.80
CA ASP A 55 -3.03 -0.50 -9.11
C ASP A 55 -1.97 0.09 -8.17
N THR A 56 -1.10 0.93 -8.73
CA THR A 56 0.04 1.53 -8.03
C THR A 56 -0.35 2.35 -6.80
N PRO A 57 -1.39 3.22 -6.85
CA PRO A 57 -1.85 3.93 -5.66
C PRO A 57 -2.34 2.99 -4.55
N PHE A 58 -3.09 1.93 -4.89
CA PHE A 58 -3.56 0.96 -3.89
C PHE A 58 -2.42 0.16 -3.29
N ALA A 59 -1.44 -0.26 -4.11
CA ALA A 59 -0.28 -0.98 -3.61
C ALA A 59 0.51 -0.15 -2.60
N LEU A 60 0.71 1.15 -2.88
CA LEU A 60 1.37 2.06 -1.96
C LEU A 60 0.59 2.23 -0.65
N TYR A 61 -0.73 2.39 -0.73
CA TYR A 61 -1.61 2.42 0.45
C TYR A 61 -1.47 1.16 1.31
N TRP A 62 -1.48 -0.02 0.69
CA TRP A 62 -1.37 -1.30 1.40
C TRP A 62 -0.02 -1.43 2.11
N LEU A 63 1.08 -1.11 1.42
CA LEU A 63 2.42 -1.14 2.01
C LEU A 63 2.55 -0.14 3.17
N GLU A 64 1.96 1.05 3.06
CA GLU A 64 1.92 2.01 4.16
C GLU A 64 1.14 1.47 5.37
N LEU A 65 -0.02 0.86 5.15
CA LEU A 65 -0.78 0.22 6.22
C LEU A 65 0.05 -0.87 6.91
N MET A 66 0.72 -1.73 6.13
CA MET A 66 1.59 -2.77 6.67
C MET A 66 2.81 -2.20 7.42
N ALA A 67 3.34 -1.06 6.99
CA ALA A 67 4.41 -0.36 7.70
C ALA A 67 3.94 0.21 9.04
N ARG A 68 2.75 0.85 9.06
CA ARG A 68 2.13 1.39 10.28
C ARG A 68 1.82 0.32 11.32
N LEU A 69 1.40 -0.87 10.87
CA LEU A 69 1.18 -2.04 11.72
C LEU A 69 2.49 -2.73 12.15
N GLY A 70 3.64 -2.31 11.62
CA GLY A 70 4.95 -2.90 11.90
C GLY A 70 5.18 -4.25 11.22
N PHE A 71 4.35 -4.60 10.24
CA PHE A 71 4.39 -5.88 9.52
C PHE A 71 5.25 -5.84 8.27
N LEU A 72 5.44 -4.67 7.64
CA LEU A 72 6.23 -4.56 6.41
C LEU A 72 7.63 -5.17 6.56
N LYS A 73 8.34 -4.85 7.65
CA LYS A 73 9.68 -5.41 7.96
C LYS A 73 9.70 -6.91 8.29
N ARG A 74 8.54 -7.51 8.60
CA ARG A 74 8.40 -8.95 8.91
C ARG A 74 8.16 -9.79 7.65
N ASN A 75 7.68 -9.16 6.58
CA ASN A 75 7.27 -9.82 5.36
C ASN A 75 8.21 -9.43 4.20
N GLU A 76 9.02 -10.40 3.76
CA GLU A 76 9.99 -10.19 2.67
C GLU A 76 9.34 -9.88 1.32
N ASN A 77 8.13 -10.38 1.05
CA ASN A 77 7.43 -10.11 -0.21
C ASN A 77 7.02 -8.63 -0.28
N TRP A 78 6.40 -8.11 0.78
CA TRP A 78 6.05 -6.70 0.86
C TRP A 78 7.28 -5.81 0.88
N SER A 79 8.34 -6.21 1.58
CA SER A 79 9.62 -5.47 1.58
C SER A 79 10.21 -5.37 0.16
N ARG A 80 10.22 -6.47 -0.61
CA ARG A 80 10.68 -6.46 -2.01
C ARG A 80 9.81 -5.60 -2.92
N MET A 81 8.49 -5.60 -2.72
CA MET A 81 7.59 -4.70 -3.45
C MET A 81 7.88 -3.23 -3.13
N PHE A 82 8.14 -2.92 -1.87
CA PHE A 82 8.54 -1.58 -1.46
C PHE A 82 9.91 -1.17 -2.05
N ASP A 83 10.88 -2.08 -2.09
CA ASP A 83 12.18 -1.82 -2.72
C ASP A 83 12.04 -1.46 -4.20
N ARG A 84 11.15 -2.15 -4.92
CA ARG A 84 10.85 -1.83 -6.32
C ARG A 84 10.32 -0.40 -6.50
N PHE A 85 9.48 0.09 -5.57
CA PHE A 85 9.07 1.49 -5.60
C PHE A 85 10.25 2.44 -5.39
N LEU A 86 11.22 2.06 -4.55
CA LEU A 86 12.41 2.88 -4.32
C LEU A 86 13.38 2.88 -5.51
N ASP A 87 13.40 1.81 -6.30
CA ASP A 87 14.22 1.72 -7.52
C ASP A 87 13.73 2.67 -8.63
N ASP A 88 12.46 3.08 -8.58
CA ASP A 88 11.82 3.99 -9.52
C ASP A 88 12.05 5.48 -9.21
N ARG A 89 12.90 5.77 -8.23
CA ARG A 89 13.33 7.14 -7.93
C ARG A 89 14.43 7.58 -8.86
N ASP A 90 14.42 8.86 -9.22
CA ASP A 90 15.51 9.49 -9.93
C ASP A 90 16.70 9.81 -9.00
N ARG A 91 17.68 10.56 -9.52
CA ARG A 91 18.88 10.95 -8.77
C ARG A 91 18.59 11.91 -7.61
N GLU A 92 17.51 12.67 -7.70
CA GLU A 92 17.05 13.60 -6.66
C GLU A 92 16.15 12.90 -5.63
N GLY A 93 15.90 11.60 -5.80
CA GLY A 93 15.06 10.81 -4.92
C GLY A 93 13.56 10.95 -5.19
N VAL A 94 13.17 11.62 -6.28
CA VAL A 94 11.78 11.81 -6.69
C VAL A 94 11.32 10.56 -7.42
N TRP A 95 10.21 9.99 -6.96
CA TRP A 95 9.62 8.81 -7.59
C TRP A 95 9.01 9.16 -8.95
N HIS A 96 9.26 8.32 -9.95
CA HIS A 96 8.62 8.44 -11.25
C HIS A 96 8.01 7.10 -11.66
N PRO A 97 6.84 7.08 -12.31
CA PRO A 97 6.32 5.83 -12.83
C PRO A 97 7.26 5.27 -13.90
N HIS A 98 7.36 3.93 -13.98
CA HIS A 98 8.09 3.25 -15.05
C HIS A 98 7.71 3.79 -16.44
N LYS A 99 8.69 3.90 -17.34
CA LYS A 99 8.54 4.50 -18.68
C LYS A 99 7.27 4.00 -19.39
N GLY A 100 6.40 4.94 -19.77
CA GLY A 100 5.18 4.69 -20.54
C GLY A 100 3.90 4.54 -19.72
N MET A 101 3.96 4.64 -18.39
CA MET A 101 2.76 4.75 -17.56
C MET A 101 2.32 6.21 -17.43
N ASP A 102 1.04 6.47 -17.70
CA ASP A 102 0.37 7.72 -17.36
C ASP A 102 0.28 7.91 -15.83
N THR A 103 -0.14 9.11 -15.39
CA THR A 103 -0.42 9.39 -13.97
C THR A 103 -1.24 8.25 -13.34
N PRO A 104 -0.74 7.57 -12.29
CA PRO A 104 -1.43 6.44 -11.70
C PRO A 104 -2.81 6.83 -11.17
N LYS A 105 -3.81 6.00 -11.43
CA LYS A 105 -5.20 6.17 -10.97
C LYS A 105 -5.67 4.87 -10.33
N SER A 106 -6.52 5.00 -9.31
CA SER A 106 -7.16 3.86 -8.67
C SER A 106 -8.67 4.05 -8.63
N ARG A 107 -9.41 2.96 -8.76
CA ARG A 107 -10.84 2.89 -8.44
C ARG A 107 -11.09 2.20 -7.10
N ASN A 108 -10.04 1.81 -6.40
CA ASN A 108 -10.15 1.10 -5.14
C ASN A 108 -10.64 2.06 -4.04
N PRO A 109 -11.71 1.72 -3.31
CA PRO A 109 -12.31 2.62 -2.32
C PRO A 109 -11.45 2.85 -1.09
N HIS A 110 -10.33 2.14 -0.93
CA HIS A 110 -9.34 2.43 0.12
C HIS A 110 -8.37 3.56 -0.26
N VAL A 111 -8.30 3.94 -1.54
CA VAL A 111 -7.30 4.90 -2.04
C VAL A 111 -7.76 6.34 -1.98
N TRP A 112 -9.05 6.63 -2.15
CA TRP A 112 -9.54 8.01 -2.21
C TRP A 112 -9.17 8.91 -1.02
N PRO A 113 -9.04 8.44 0.24
CA PRO A 113 -8.67 9.33 1.35
C PRO A 113 -7.15 9.58 1.42
N VAL A 114 -6.37 8.89 0.60
CA VAL A 114 -4.90 8.90 0.64
C VAL A 114 -4.26 9.39 -0.65
N TYR A 115 -4.93 9.28 -1.80
CA TYR A 115 -4.38 9.74 -3.06
C TYR A 115 -5.50 10.05 -4.08
N PRO A 116 -5.33 11.11 -4.91
CA PRO A 116 -4.32 12.16 -4.76
C PRO A 116 -4.68 13.13 -3.61
N LEU A 117 -3.69 13.63 -2.89
CA LEU A 117 -3.86 14.66 -1.86
C LEU A 117 -4.20 16.01 -2.48
N GLU A 118 -3.67 16.28 -3.68
CA GLU A 118 -3.97 17.49 -4.45
C GLU A 118 -4.55 17.14 -5.83
N SER A 119 -5.63 17.81 -6.21
CA SER A 119 -6.42 17.47 -7.41
C SER A 119 -5.82 17.97 -8.71
N GLN A 120 -4.90 18.94 -8.68
CA GLN A 120 -4.30 19.57 -9.86
C GLN A 120 -2.83 19.83 -9.60
N LEU A 121 -2.00 18.89 -10.06
CA LEU A 121 -0.55 19.01 -10.04
C LEU A 121 -0.05 18.93 -11.49
N GLU A 122 0.89 19.78 -11.85
CA GLU A 122 1.54 19.79 -13.16
C GLU A 122 3.03 19.48 -13.03
N GLY A 123 3.69 19.18 -14.16
CA GLY A 123 5.11 18.82 -14.14
C GLY A 123 5.43 17.68 -13.16
N ASP A 124 6.51 17.87 -12.40
CA ASP A 124 7.03 16.93 -11.40
C ASP A 124 6.24 16.94 -10.08
N GLU A 125 5.44 17.99 -9.83
CA GLU A 125 4.62 18.08 -8.62
C GLU A 125 3.63 16.92 -8.52
N ARG A 126 3.24 16.37 -9.67
CA ARG A 126 2.38 15.17 -9.79
C ARG A 126 2.90 13.95 -9.03
N TRP A 127 4.19 13.92 -8.72
CA TRP A 127 4.84 12.80 -8.03
C TRP A 127 5.10 13.06 -6.55
N THR A 128 4.78 14.25 -6.05
CA THR A 128 5.00 14.64 -4.66
C THR A 128 4.31 13.68 -3.69
N ASP A 129 3.07 13.29 -3.96
CA ASP A 129 2.32 12.36 -3.11
C ASP A 129 3.00 10.99 -2.98
N PHE A 130 3.42 10.43 -4.12
CA PHE A 130 4.14 9.15 -4.16
C PHE A 130 5.46 9.26 -3.42
N THR A 131 6.25 10.28 -3.74
CA THR A 131 7.56 10.51 -3.12
C THR A 131 7.46 10.69 -1.61
N PHE A 132 6.53 11.53 -1.15
CA PHE A 132 6.27 11.74 0.28
C PHE A 132 5.89 10.44 0.99
N ARG A 133 4.96 9.67 0.43
CA ARG A 133 4.51 8.40 1.01
C ARG A 133 5.63 7.37 1.06
N LEU A 134 6.46 7.26 0.03
CA LEU A 134 7.63 6.38 0.07
C LEU A 134 8.59 6.74 1.21
N GLY A 135 8.85 8.04 1.39
CA GLY A 135 9.60 8.53 2.54
C GLY A 135 8.95 8.15 3.87
N LEU A 136 7.63 8.34 4.00
CA LEU A 136 6.88 7.97 5.20
C LEU A 136 6.97 6.47 5.51
N ILE A 137 6.79 5.61 4.50
CA ILE A 137 6.91 4.15 4.63
C ILE A 137 8.33 3.76 5.05
N ALA A 138 9.36 4.35 4.44
CA ALA A 138 10.75 4.12 4.81
C ALA A 138 10.99 4.45 6.30
N ARG A 139 10.51 5.62 6.75
CA ARG A 139 10.58 6.05 8.16
C ARG A 139 9.92 5.05 9.09
N LEU A 140 8.68 4.66 8.79
CA LEU A 140 7.88 3.75 9.62
C LEU A 140 8.50 2.35 9.69
N SER A 141 9.18 1.94 8.61
CA SER A 141 9.90 0.67 8.55
C SER A 141 11.24 0.68 9.29
N GLY A 142 11.64 1.83 9.84
CA GLY A 142 12.92 1.99 10.53
C GLY A 142 14.12 2.09 9.59
N ARG A 143 13.89 2.39 8.30
CA ARG A 143 14.98 2.71 7.37
C ARG A 143 15.42 4.15 7.60
N GLN A 144 16.73 4.39 7.50
CA GLN A 144 17.27 5.73 7.53
C GLN A 144 16.78 6.49 6.29
N ILE A 145 16.31 7.72 6.49
CA ILE A 145 16.02 8.64 5.39
C ILE A 145 17.21 9.59 5.32
N ASP A 146 18.01 9.42 4.28
CA ASP A 146 19.07 10.37 3.98
C ASP A 146 18.41 11.56 3.28
N ILE A 147 18.42 12.70 3.96
CA ILE A 147 18.04 13.98 3.36
C ILE A 147 19.34 14.52 2.76
N LEU A 148 19.36 14.67 1.44
CA LEU A 148 20.49 15.24 0.69
C LEU A 148 20.78 16.68 1.13
#